data_AF-A0A937TY23-F1
#
_entry.id   AF-A0A937TY23-F1
#
_cell.length_a   1.000
_cell.length_b   1.000
_cell.length_c   1.000
_cell.angle_alpha   90.00
_cell.angle_beta   90.00
_cell.angle_gamma   90.00
#
_symmetry.space_group_name_H-M   'P 1'
#
loop_
_entity.id
_entity.type
_entity.pdbx_description
1 polymer ?
#
loop_
_entity_poly.entity_id
_entity_poly.type
_entity_poly.pdbx_seq_one_letter_code
_entity_poly.pdbx_strand_id
1 'polypeptide(L)'
;MDLNLTDSSLKKKYIYADRQILAQHDGDNEDDIYFYLHDRLGSVRLVIGDSGDVVNYYTYEPFGQVIDSSDGPPVTSDGFLFTGQYFDAEIEEYYLRARQYNPQIARFTARDPVKGRFREPLTLDKCLYCGNDPINWADPSGETALNIANALIVVTEMYAAGPRK
;
A
#
# COMPACT_ATOMS: atom_id res chain seq x y z
N MET A 1 3.39 9.06 -22.92
CA MET A 1 4.16 9.86 -21.95
C MET A 1 5.56 9.26 -21.98
N ASP A 2 6.48 9.91 -22.68
CA ASP A 2 7.82 9.37 -22.88
C ASP A 2 8.64 9.57 -21.60
N LEU A 3 8.95 8.46 -20.92
CA LEU A 3 9.92 8.42 -19.82
C LEU A 3 11.32 8.63 -20.41
N ASN A 4 11.70 9.90 -20.59
CA ASN A 4 13.08 10.26 -20.90
C ASN A 4 13.98 9.95 -19.69
N LEU A 5 14.56 8.76 -19.68
CA LEU A 5 15.52 8.24 -18.69
C LEU A 5 16.93 8.89 -18.79
N THR A 6 17.04 10.13 -19.28
CA THR A 6 18.32 10.82 -19.47
C THR A 6 18.80 11.62 -18.26
N ASP A 7 17.97 11.77 -17.22
CA ASP A 7 18.40 12.32 -15.93
C ASP A 7 18.81 11.16 -15.01
N SER A 8 20.12 10.92 -14.90
CA SER A 8 20.68 9.88 -14.03
C SER A 8 20.72 10.28 -12.56
N SER A 9 20.08 11.38 -12.16
CA SER A 9 19.97 11.78 -10.76
C SER A 9 18.96 10.90 -10.03
N LEU A 10 19.37 10.32 -8.90
CA LEU A 10 18.46 9.62 -8.02
C LEU A 10 17.38 10.62 -7.55
N LYS A 11 16.12 10.20 -7.53
CA LYS A 11 15.02 11.05 -7.02
C LYS A 11 14.67 10.70 -5.58
N LYS A 12 14.54 9.41 -5.27
CA LYS A 12 14.18 8.91 -3.93
C LYS A 12 14.83 7.54 -3.68
N LYS A 13 15.28 7.31 -2.45
CA LYS A 13 15.74 5.98 -1.97
C LYS A 13 14.87 5.55 -0.82
N TYR A 14 14.35 4.33 -0.89
CA TYR A 14 13.44 3.77 0.12
C TYR A 14 14.11 2.67 0.92
N ILE A 15 13.96 2.71 2.24
CA ILE A 15 14.44 1.69 3.18
C ILE A 15 13.24 0.88 3.64
N TYR A 16 13.31 -0.45 3.52
CA TYR A 16 12.24 -1.37 3.88
C TYR A 16 12.68 -2.33 4.98
N ALA A 17 11.73 -2.69 5.86
CA ALA A 17 11.84 -3.86 6.73
C ALA A 17 10.48 -4.57 6.78
N ASP A 18 10.49 -5.90 6.81
CA ASP A 18 9.27 -6.73 6.82
C ASP A 18 8.19 -6.27 5.82
N ARG A 19 8.64 -5.91 4.60
CA ARG A 19 7.79 -5.41 3.48
C ARG A 19 7.10 -4.07 3.73
N GLN A 20 7.42 -3.37 4.81
CA GLN A 20 6.96 -2.02 5.09
C GLN A 20 8.07 -1.01 4.81
N ILE A 21 7.70 0.13 4.24
CA ILE A 21 8.59 1.27 4.08
C ILE A 21 8.88 1.86 5.46
N LEU A 22 10.14 2.02 5.83
CA LEU A 22 10.51 2.62 7.12
C LEU A 22 11.00 4.05 6.95
N ALA A 23 11.75 4.31 5.88
CA ALA A 23 12.35 5.62 5.64
C ALA A 23 12.55 5.91 4.15
N GLN A 24 12.69 7.19 3.83
CA GLN A 24 13.03 7.71 2.51
C GLN A 24 14.17 8.73 2.64
N HIS A 25 15.11 8.70 1.70
CA HIS A 25 15.98 9.84 1.41
C HIS A 25 15.56 10.53 0.12
N ASP A 26 15.64 11.85 0.09
CA ASP A 26 15.42 12.64 -1.12
C ASP A 26 16.70 12.81 -1.94
N GLY A 27 16.65 12.31 -3.17
CA GLY A 27 17.72 12.43 -4.13
C GLY A 27 19.00 11.67 -3.76
N ASP A 28 20.13 12.18 -4.26
CA ASP A 28 21.48 11.67 -3.96
C ASP A 28 22.03 12.17 -2.60
N ASN A 29 21.36 13.15 -1.97
CA ASN A 29 21.77 13.67 -0.66
C ASN A 29 21.15 12.81 0.44
N GLU A 30 22.00 12.20 1.28
CA GLU A 30 21.54 11.36 2.39
C GLU A 30 21.11 12.16 3.64
N ASP A 31 21.21 13.49 3.60
CA ASP A 31 20.93 14.37 4.75
C ASP A 31 19.42 14.54 5.02
N ASP A 32 18.58 14.59 3.98
CA ASP A 32 17.13 14.70 4.13
C ASP A 32 16.51 13.30 4.27
N ILE A 33 16.36 12.83 5.52
CA ILE A 33 15.70 11.57 5.83
C ILE A 33 14.29 11.78 6.39
N TYR A 34 13.34 11.02 5.86
CA TYR A 34 11.96 10.96 6.32
C TYR A 34 11.64 9.59 6.86
N PHE A 35 10.95 9.52 8.00
CA PHE A 35 10.53 8.27 8.63
C PHE A 35 9.02 8.09 8.51
N TYR A 36 8.61 6.88 8.13
CA TYR A 36 7.22 6.50 7.94
C TYR A 36 6.72 5.73 9.16
N LEU A 37 5.69 6.27 9.82
CA LEU A 37 5.06 5.64 10.98
C LEU A 37 3.74 5.02 10.55
N HIS A 38 3.54 3.76 10.94
CA HIS A 38 2.43 2.95 10.45
C HIS A 38 1.43 2.59 11.52
N ASP A 39 0.18 2.34 11.12
CA ASP A 39 -0.78 1.63 11.94
C ASP A 39 -0.64 0.10 11.82
N ARG A 40 -1.54 -0.64 12.50
CA ARG A 40 -1.55 -2.10 12.51
C ARG A 40 -1.69 -2.74 11.12
N LEU A 41 -2.35 -2.05 10.19
CA LEU A 41 -2.51 -2.51 8.80
C LEU A 41 -1.27 -2.24 7.95
N GLY A 42 -0.28 -1.51 8.48
CA GLY A 42 0.84 -1.00 7.71
C GLY A 42 0.49 0.26 6.92
N SER A 43 -0.61 0.95 7.26
CA SER A 43 -0.96 2.22 6.63
C SER A 43 -0.13 3.35 7.22
N VAL A 44 0.43 4.21 6.38
CA VAL A 44 1.22 5.37 6.84
C VAL A 44 0.32 6.37 7.55
N ARG A 45 0.57 6.64 8.83
CA ARG A 45 -0.17 7.63 9.62
C ARG A 45 0.53 8.96 9.72
N LEU A 46 1.86 8.92 9.80
CA LEU A 46 2.71 10.10 9.90
C LEU A 46 3.97 9.88 9.07
N VAL A 47 4.43 10.96 8.45
CA VAL A 47 5.78 11.09 7.92
C VAL A 47 6.46 12.18 8.73
N ILE A 48 7.58 11.84 9.36
CA ILE A 48 8.36 12.79 10.17
C ILE A 48 9.73 13.02 9.55
N GLY A 49 10.26 14.22 9.70
CA GLY A 49 11.62 14.55 9.32
C GLY A 49 12.65 14.04 10.33
N ASP A 50 13.92 14.20 9.99
CA ASP A 50 15.08 13.86 10.84
C ASP A 50 15.06 14.56 12.21
N SER A 51 14.52 15.78 12.25
CA SER A 51 14.40 16.64 13.41
C SER A 51 13.16 16.31 14.27
N GLY A 52 12.32 15.35 13.85
CA GLY A 52 11.11 14.93 14.54
C GLY A 52 9.86 15.76 14.22
N ASP A 53 9.97 16.74 13.32
CA ASP A 53 8.83 17.53 12.85
C ASP A 53 7.90 16.68 11.98
N VAL A 54 6.59 16.90 12.10
CA VAL A 54 5.59 16.22 11.27
C VAL A 54 5.55 16.87 9.89
N VAL A 55 5.97 16.13 8.87
CA VAL A 55 5.99 16.55 7.46
C VAL A 55 4.66 16.26 6.78
N ASN A 56 4.09 15.07 7.04
CA ASN A 56 2.77 14.70 6.53
C ASN A 56 2.03 13.83 7.55
N TYR A 57 0.71 13.79 7.46
CA TYR A 57 -0.15 12.91 8.24
C TYR A 57 -1.32 12.43 7.39
N TYR A 58 -1.88 11.26 7.71
CA TYR A 58 -3.02 10.74 6.98
C TYR A 58 -4.06 10.09 7.90
N THR A 59 -5.30 10.54 7.74
CA THR A 59 -6.48 9.95 8.35
C THR A 59 -7.29 9.24 7.28
N TYR A 60 -7.56 7.95 7.48
CA TYR A 60 -8.28 7.11 6.54
C TYR A 60 -9.66 6.73 7.05
N GLU A 61 -10.61 6.59 6.13
CA GLU A 61 -11.75 5.71 6.28
C GLU A 61 -11.35 4.22 6.25
N PRO A 62 -12.23 3.29 6.67
CA PRO A 62 -11.92 1.86 6.73
C PRO A 62 -11.40 1.25 5.42
N PHE A 63 -11.84 1.77 4.28
CA PHE A 63 -11.46 1.31 2.95
C PHE A 63 -10.27 2.06 2.34
N GLY A 64 -9.59 2.90 3.12
CA GLY A 64 -8.34 3.55 2.70
C GLY A 64 -8.51 4.87 1.96
N GLN A 65 -9.72 5.43 1.93
CA GLN A 65 -9.92 6.80 1.45
C GLN A 65 -9.36 7.78 2.50
N VAL A 66 -8.50 8.69 2.06
CA VAL A 66 -7.97 9.76 2.92
C VAL A 66 -9.04 10.83 3.12
N ILE A 67 -9.36 11.13 4.38
CA ILE A 67 -10.34 12.16 4.76
C ILE A 67 -9.69 13.40 5.37
N ASP A 68 -8.43 13.30 5.78
CA ASP A 68 -7.64 14.43 6.30
C ASP A 68 -6.14 14.13 6.12
N SER A 69 -5.37 15.14 5.68
CA SER A 69 -3.92 15.07 5.51
C SER A 69 -3.30 16.47 5.46
N SER A 70 -1.96 16.59 5.53
CA SER A 70 -1.30 17.90 5.42
C SER A 70 -1.50 18.55 4.05
N ASP A 71 -1.66 17.73 3.00
CA ASP A 71 -1.87 18.19 1.61
C ASP A 71 -3.36 18.45 1.31
N GLY A 72 -4.25 18.14 2.26
CA GLY A 72 -5.69 18.14 2.09
C GLY A 72 -6.23 16.95 1.28
N PRO A 73 -7.55 16.68 1.31
CA PRO A 73 -8.20 15.76 0.40
C PRO A 73 -8.72 16.47 -0.87
N PRO A 74 -8.61 15.87 -2.07
CA PRO A 74 -7.90 14.62 -2.36
C PRO A 74 -6.38 14.79 -2.21
N VAL A 75 -5.69 13.70 -1.89
CA VAL A 75 -4.23 13.69 -1.87
C VAL A 75 -3.72 14.00 -3.28
N THR A 76 -2.88 15.02 -3.40
CA THR A 76 -2.37 15.51 -4.69
C THR A 76 -0.94 15.05 -5.00
N SER A 77 -0.35 14.27 -4.11
CA SER A 77 1.02 13.77 -4.19
C SER A 77 1.05 12.24 -4.23
N ASP A 78 1.89 11.70 -5.11
CA ASP A 78 2.16 10.27 -5.15
C ASP A 78 2.93 9.82 -3.90
N GLY A 79 2.61 8.64 -3.39
CA GLY A 79 3.33 8.10 -2.23
C GLY A 79 2.78 6.79 -1.68
N PHE A 80 3.45 6.23 -0.69
CA PHE A 80 2.97 5.05 0.03
C PHE A 80 2.00 5.47 1.12
N LEU A 81 0.75 4.98 1.07
CA LEU A 81 -0.31 5.39 2.00
C LEU A 81 -0.97 4.15 2.65
N PHE A 82 -2.25 3.90 2.36
CA PHE A 82 -3.05 2.82 2.97
C PHE A 82 -2.43 1.44 2.76
N THR A 83 -2.30 0.66 3.84
CA THR A 83 -1.66 -0.68 3.84
C THR A 83 -0.27 -0.72 3.19
N GLY A 84 0.43 0.42 3.16
CA GLY A 84 1.76 0.55 2.56
C GLY A 84 1.78 0.43 1.04
N GLN A 85 0.62 0.58 0.38
CA GLN A 85 0.54 0.53 -1.08
C GLN A 85 0.84 1.90 -1.69
N TYR A 86 1.40 1.90 -2.89
CA TYR A 86 1.66 3.12 -3.65
C TYR A 86 0.33 3.69 -4.14
N PHE A 87 0.06 4.94 -3.80
CA PHE A 87 -1.08 5.72 -4.25
C PHE A 87 -0.64 6.60 -5.42
N ASP A 88 -1.37 6.50 -6.52
CA ASP A 88 -1.24 7.35 -7.69
C ASP A 88 -2.28 8.47 -7.59
N ALA A 89 -1.82 9.69 -7.41
CA ALA A 89 -2.69 10.84 -7.20
C ALA A 89 -3.40 11.32 -8.48
N GLU A 90 -2.91 10.93 -9.66
CA GLU A 90 -3.55 11.31 -10.93
C GLU A 90 -4.89 10.59 -11.13
N ILE A 91 -4.95 9.33 -10.70
CA ILE A 91 -6.14 8.47 -10.84
C ILE A 91 -6.84 8.17 -9.51
N GLU A 92 -6.27 8.60 -8.39
CA GLU A 92 -6.75 8.37 -7.02
C GLU A 92 -6.88 6.87 -6.65
N GLU A 93 -5.96 6.04 -7.13
CA GLU A 93 -5.96 4.58 -6.93
C GLU A 93 -4.68 4.05 -6.29
N TYR A 94 -4.81 2.92 -5.61
CA TYR A 94 -3.70 2.18 -5.03
C TYR A 94 -3.22 1.09 -5.97
N TYR A 95 -1.91 1.06 -6.21
CA TYR A 95 -1.25 -0.01 -6.96
C TYR A 95 -0.92 -1.21 -6.06
N LEU A 96 -1.73 -2.26 -6.18
CA LEU A 96 -1.56 -3.53 -5.46
C LEU A 96 -0.91 -4.59 -6.35
N ARG A 97 0.01 -4.19 -7.23
CA ARG A 97 0.74 -5.09 -8.17
C ARG A 97 -0.18 -5.73 -9.21
N ALA A 98 -0.92 -6.78 -8.84
CA ALA A 98 -1.79 -7.50 -9.76
C ALA A 98 -3.00 -6.67 -10.20
N ARG A 99 -3.46 -5.73 -9.37
CA ARG A 99 -4.66 -4.92 -9.61
C ARG A 99 -4.48 -3.50 -9.07
N GLN A 100 -5.22 -2.58 -9.67
CA GLN A 100 -5.48 -1.26 -9.09
C GLN A 100 -6.71 -1.32 -8.18
N TYR A 101 -6.62 -0.66 -7.03
CA TYR A 101 -7.68 -0.59 -6.02
C TYR A 101 -8.16 0.85 -5.87
N ASN A 102 -9.46 1.06 -6.06
CA ASN A 102 -10.08 2.36 -5.89
C ASN A 102 -10.74 2.44 -4.50
N PRO A 103 -10.22 3.29 -3.59
CA PRO A 103 -10.74 3.41 -2.23
C PRO A 103 -12.11 4.10 -2.16
N GLN A 104 -12.45 4.98 -3.10
CA GLN A 104 -13.73 5.72 -3.11
C GLN A 104 -14.92 4.78 -3.35
N ILE A 105 -14.73 3.76 -4.18
CA ILE A 105 -15.76 2.73 -4.45
C ILE A 105 -15.52 1.42 -3.70
N ALA A 106 -14.47 1.36 -2.86
CA ALA A 106 -14.13 0.18 -2.05
C ALA A 106 -13.95 -1.12 -2.87
N ARG A 107 -13.38 -1.04 -4.08
CA ARG A 107 -13.27 -2.17 -5.02
C ARG A 107 -12.00 -2.10 -5.87
N PHE A 108 -11.57 -3.25 -6.35
CA PHE A 108 -10.59 -3.32 -7.44
C PHE A 108 -11.23 -2.89 -8.77
N THR A 109 -10.47 -2.16 -9.59
CA THR A 109 -10.93 -1.71 -10.91
C THR A 109 -10.72 -2.76 -12.01
N ALA A 110 -9.93 -3.80 -11.73
CA ALA A 110 -9.79 -4.98 -12.55
C ALA A 110 -10.31 -6.24 -11.84
N ARG A 111 -10.80 -7.21 -12.62
CA ARG A 111 -11.23 -8.51 -12.08
C ARG A 111 -10.05 -9.30 -11.54
N ASP A 112 -10.30 -10.01 -10.44
CA ASP A 112 -9.38 -10.96 -9.83
C ASP A 112 -8.96 -12.06 -10.82
N PRO A 113 -7.64 -12.27 -11.04
CA PRO A 113 -7.17 -13.42 -11.80
C PRO A 113 -7.45 -14.76 -11.10
N VAL A 114 -7.65 -14.75 -9.78
CA VAL A 114 -7.94 -15.94 -8.98
C VAL A 114 -9.40 -16.36 -9.15
N LYS A 115 -9.63 -17.67 -9.40
CA LYS A 115 -10.97 -18.21 -9.68
C LYS A 115 -11.96 -18.15 -8.52
N GLY A 116 -11.49 -18.01 -7.28
CA GLY A 116 -12.34 -18.10 -6.09
C GLY A 116 -12.80 -19.54 -5.81
N ARG A 117 -13.60 -19.73 -4.76
CA ARG A 117 -14.02 -21.02 -4.24
C ARG A 117 -15.53 -21.04 -4.01
N PHE A 118 -16.22 -22.04 -4.54
CA PHE A 118 -17.67 -22.19 -4.36
C PHE A 118 -18.12 -22.30 -2.90
N ARG A 119 -17.26 -22.82 -2.02
CA ARG A 119 -17.54 -22.93 -0.58
C ARG A 119 -17.32 -21.62 0.18
N GLU A 120 -16.75 -20.60 -0.46
CA GLU A 120 -16.46 -19.29 0.11
C GLU A 120 -17.00 -18.20 -0.84
N PRO A 121 -18.34 -17.95 -0.84
CA PRO A 121 -19.00 -17.16 -1.88
C PRO A 121 -18.43 -15.75 -2.09
N LEU A 122 -17.89 -15.12 -1.04
CA LEU A 122 -17.25 -13.80 -1.13
C LEU A 122 -16.05 -13.79 -2.10
N THR A 123 -15.34 -14.91 -2.24
CA THR A 123 -14.20 -15.04 -3.18
C THR A 123 -14.63 -15.12 -4.66
N LEU A 124 -15.93 -15.23 -4.92
CA LEU A 124 -16.48 -15.24 -6.28
C LEU A 124 -16.71 -13.82 -6.80
N ASP A 125 -16.81 -12.81 -5.92
CA ASP A 125 -16.80 -11.40 -6.33
C ASP A 125 -15.38 -10.99 -6.72
N LYS A 126 -15.18 -10.80 -8.03
CA LYS A 126 -13.86 -10.56 -8.63
C LYS A 126 -13.32 -9.16 -8.39
N CYS A 127 -14.09 -8.24 -7.85
CA CYS A 127 -13.63 -6.89 -7.58
C CYS A 127 -13.57 -6.59 -6.08
N LEU A 128 -13.84 -7.57 -5.23
CA LEU A 128 -13.95 -7.38 -3.80
C LEU A 128 -12.57 -7.18 -3.15
N TYR A 129 -12.41 -6.09 -2.41
CA TYR A 129 -11.24 -5.88 -1.57
C TYR A 129 -11.44 -6.54 -0.21
N CYS A 130 -10.47 -7.35 0.22
CA CYS A 130 -10.38 -7.89 1.59
C CYS A 130 -11.64 -8.59 2.11
N GLY A 131 -12.42 -9.24 1.24
CA GLY A 131 -13.67 -9.89 1.66
C GLY A 131 -14.70 -8.91 2.27
N ASN A 132 -14.59 -7.62 1.96
CA ASN A 132 -15.34 -6.52 2.58
C ASN A 132 -15.04 -6.29 4.08
N ASP A 133 -13.88 -6.73 4.57
CA ASP A 133 -13.40 -6.53 5.95
C ASP A 133 -11.97 -5.92 5.96
N PRO A 134 -11.80 -4.68 5.47
CA PRO A 134 -10.48 -4.03 5.35
C PRO A 134 -9.88 -3.60 6.70
N ILE A 135 -10.65 -3.69 7.79
CA ILE A 135 -10.16 -3.37 9.15
C ILE A 135 -9.27 -4.50 9.67
N ASN A 136 -9.58 -5.74 9.29
CA ASN A 136 -8.89 -6.95 9.77
C ASN A 136 -8.02 -7.63 8.72
N TRP A 137 -8.15 -7.23 7.45
CA TRP A 137 -7.46 -7.86 6.33
C TRP A 137 -6.82 -6.80 5.43
N ALA A 138 -5.69 -7.18 4.83
CA ALA A 138 -5.04 -6.42 3.77
C ALA A 138 -4.76 -7.36 2.59
N ASP A 139 -4.66 -6.86 1.37
CA ASP A 139 -4.27 -7.67 0.19
C ASP A 139 -2.94 -7.14 -0.39
N PRO A 140 -1.78 -7.57 0.14
CA PRO A 140 -0.50 -7.00 -0.26
C PRO A 140 -0.06 -7.34 -1.69
N SER A 141 -0.70 -8.32 -2.34
CA SER A 141 -0.37 -8.75 -3.70
C SER A 141 -1.44 -8.37 -4.73
N GLY A 142 -2.59 -7.88 -4.27
CA GLY A 142 -3.76 -7.67 -5.11
C GLY A 142 -4.33 -8.98 -5.64
N GLU A 143 -4.18 -10.09 -4.93
CA GLU A 143 -4.72 -11.41 -5.34
C GLU A 143 -5.40 -12.15 -4.19
N THR A 144 -4.98 -11.94 -2.95
CA THR A 144 -5.50 -12.68 -1.80
C THR A 144 -5.37 -11.86 -0.54
N ALA A 145 -6.50 -11.68 0.14
CA ALA A 145 -6.55 -11.04 1.43
C ALA A 145 -5.83 -11.90 2.49
N LEU A 146 -5.01 -11.26 3.30
CA LEU A 146 -4.31 -11.82 4.45
C LEU A 146 -4.86 -11.18 5.73
N ASN A 147 -5.15 -12.02 6.72
CA ASN A 147 -5.56 -11.54 8.04
C ASN A 147 -4.32 -11.03 8.80
N ILE A 148 -4.31 -9.74 9.11
CA ILE A 148 -3.18 -9.08 9.77
C ILE A 148 -3.01 -9.45 11.25
N ALA A 149 -4.02 -10.03 11.92
CA ALA A 149 -3.83 -10.58 13.26
C ALA A 149 -3.01 -11.89 13.26
N ASN A 150 -3.02 -12.62 12.14
CA ASN A 150 -2.29 -13.89 11.97
C ASN A 150 -1.06 -13.77 11.06
N ALA A 151 -0.84 -12.59 10.45
CA ALA A 151 0.23 -12.38 9.47
C ALA A 151 1.65 -12.57 10.06
N LEU A 152 1.84 -12.36 11.36
CA LEU A 152 3.13 -12.60 12.02
C LEU A 152 3.56 -14.09 12.02
N ILE A 153 2.63 -15.03 11.75
CA ILE A 153 2.89 -16.48 11.76
C ILE A 153 2.84 -17.10 10.35
N VAL A 154 2.01 -16.57 9.44
CA VAL A 154 1.73 -17.20 8.13
C VAL A 154 2.75 -16.84 7.04
N VAL A 155 3.43 -15.69 7.13
CA VAL A 155 4.39 -15.25 6.09
C VAL A 155 5.57 -16.21 5.97
N THR A 156 6.03 -16.82 7.05
CA THR A 156 7.13 -17.80 7.03
C THR A 156 6.78 -19.09 6.27
N GLU A 157 5.51 -19.52 6.32
CA GLU A 157 5.07 -20.78 5.71
C GLU A 157 4.84 -20.67 4.19
N MET A 158 4.39 -19.51 3.71
CA MET A 158 4.21 -19.28 2.27
C MET A 158 5.53 -19.25 1.49
N TYR A 159 6.66 -18.93 2.13
CA TYR A 159 7.99 -19.01 1.52
C TYR A 159 8.59 -20.43 1.52
N ALA A 160 8.06 -21.37 2.31
CA ALA A 160 8.52 -22.76 2.30
C ALA A 160 7.93 -23.59 1.13
N ALA A 161 6.87 -23.10 0.49
CA ALA A 161 6.26 -23.73 -0.68
C ALA A 161 6.80 -23.13 -1.99
N GLY A 162 8.07 -23.38 -2.29
CA GLY A 162 8.62 -23.16 -3.64
C GLY A 162 7.88 -24.01 -4.69
N PRO A 163 7.95 -23.64 -5.98
CA PRO A 163 7.20 -24.31 -7.04
C PRO A 163 7.58 -25.80 -7.08
N ARG A 164 6.61 -26.67 -6.76
CA ARG A 164 6.73 -28.11 -7.00
C ARG A 164 6.71 -28.30 -8.52
N LYS A 165 7.82 -28.80 -9.06
CA LYS A 165 7.88 -29.39 -10.40
C LYS A 165 6.92 -30.58 -10.50
#